data_AF-A0A378RJ80-F1
#
_entry.id   AF-A0A378RJ80-F1
#
_cell.length_a   1.000
_cell.length_b   1.000
_cell.length_c   1.000
_cell.angle_alpha   90.00
_cell.angle_beta   90.00
_cell.angle_gamma   90.00
#
_symmetry.space_group_name_H-M   'P 1'
#
loop_
_entity.id
_entity.type
_entity.pdbx_description
1 polymer ?
#
loop_
_entity_poly.entity_id
_entity_poly.type
_entity_poly.pdbx_seq_one_letter_code
_entity_poly.pdbx_strand_id
1 'polypeptide(L)'
;MVTLNYYKGTPYQVSLVEILFGVGLLLGGGLLAVLNQRFRKISLAIVGYIILGLALLVCGSLAPHLFIVYAVLTVFQGIAVPLYEGSITALIQTQFESQYLGRIFGLIGSICQIPAIIGLLFTAELADQFGVQNVYVAGGIALCFCAVLVGSIKRVRQLEGE
;
A
#
# COMPACT_ATOMS: atom_id res chain seq x y z
N MET A 1 11.92 8.88 10.34
CA MET A 1 12.85 9.98 10.74
C MET A 1 12.50 11.35 10.15
N VAL A 2 11.71 11.44 9.06
CA VAL A 2 11.33 12.73 8.43
C VAL A 2 10.19 13.47 9.18
N THR A 3 9.47 12.79 10.07
CA THR A 3 8.31 13.33 10.80
C THR A 3 8.67 14.13 12.08
N LEU A 4 9.94 14.12 12.51
CA LEU A 4 10.35 14.73 13.78
C LEU A 4 10.65 16.24 13.69
N ASN A 5 11.03 16.77 12.53
CA ASN A 5 11.42 18.17 12.40
C ASN A 5 10.31 19.11 11.88
N TYR A 6 9.27 18.58 11.24
CA TYR A 6 8.25 19.42 10.60
C TYR A 6 7.04 19.71 11.50
N TYR A 7 6.69 18.80 12.40
CA TYR A 7 5.58 19.00 13.34
C TYR A 7 6.13 19.10 14.76
N LYS A 8 6.03 20.28 15.37
CA LYS A 8 5.97 20.45 16.83
C LYS A 8 4.69 19.78 17.42
N GLY A 9 4.32 18.60 16.92
CA GLY A 9 3.21 17.76 17.32
C GLY A 9 3.76 16.59 18.12
N THR A 10 3.20 16.40 19.30
CA THR A 10 3.63 15.44 20.32
C THR A 10 3.93 14.05 19.72
N PRO A 11 5.04 13.37 20.13
CA PRO A 11 5.40 12.00 19.72
C PRO A 11 4.23 11.01 19.77
N TYR A 12 3.28 11.28 20.67
CA TYR A 12 2.00 10.61 20.81
C TYR A 12 1.19 10.49 19.51
N GLN A 13 1.15 11.50 18.66
CA GLN A 13 0.36 11.46 17.41
C GLN A 13 0.91 10.44 16.41
N VAL A 14 2.24 10.35 16.30
CA VAL A 14 2.91 9.39 15.41
C VAL A 14 2.69 7.97 15.92
N SER A 15 2.88 7.73 17.23
CA SER A 15 2.62 6.41 17.83
C SER A 15 1.16 5.98 17.72
N LEU A 16 0.20 6.91 17.85
CA LEU A 16 -1.23 6.60 17.73
C LEU A 16 -1.60 6.19 16.30
N VAL A 17 -1.05 6.88 15.29
CA VAL A 17 -1.18 6.51 13.87
C VAL A 17 -0.59 5.13 13.60
N GLU A 18 0.59 4.82 14.15
CA GLU A 18 1.24 3.52 13.97
C GLU A 18 0.43 2.37 14.61
N ILE A 19 -0.16 2.60 15.79
CA ILE A 19 -1.09 1.65 16.42
C ILE A 19 -2.31 1.43 15.52
N LEU A 20 -2.92 2.51 15.01
CA LEU A 20 -4.08 2.42 14.13
C LEU A 20 -3.75 1.70 12.82
N PHE A 21 -2.56 1.94 12.26
CA PHE A 21 -2.06 1.21 11.11
C PHE A 21 -1.93 -0.28 11.40
N GLY A 22 -1.35 -0.65 12.55
CA GLY A 22 -1.24 -2.03 12.99
C GLY A 22 -2.62 -2.70 13.18
N VAL A 23 -3.59 -1.98 13.74
CA VAL A 23 -4.98 -2.47 13.85
C VAL A 23 -5.60 -2.69 12.46
N GLY A 24 -5.41 -1.74 11.54
CA GLY A 24 -5.84 -1.88 10.14
C GLY A 24 -5.19 -3.08 9.46
N LEU A 25 -3.90 -3.32 9.70
CA LEU A 25 -3.16 -4.47 9.19
C LEU A 25 -3.75 -5.80 9.70
N LEU A 26 -4.05 -5.90 10.99
CA LEU A 26 -4.67 -7.09 11.59
C LEU A 26 -6.06 -7.36 11.01
N LEU A 27 -6.88 -6.31 10.89
CA LEU A 27 -8.22 -6.40 10.28
C LEU A 27 -8.15 -6.80 8.81
N GLY A 28 -7.24 -6.19 8.04
CA GLY A 28 -7.02 -6.52 6.64
C GLY A 28 -6.50 -7.93 6.42
N GLY A 29 -5.62 -8.42 7.30
CA GLY A 29 -5.13 -9.80 7.27
C GLY A 29 -6.23 -10.81 7.55
N GLY A 30 -7.09 -10.54 8.55
CA GLY A 30 -8.28 -11.36 8.83
C GLY A 30 -9.27 -11.35 7.66
N LEU A 31 -9.51 -10.17 7.08
CA LEU A 31 -10.38 -10.02 5.92
C LEU A 31 -9.82 -10.76 4.69
N LEU A 32 -8.51 -10.68 4.46
CA LEU A 32 -7.82 -11.45 3.42
C LEU A 32 -8.00 -12.96 3.65
N ALA A 33 -7.84 -13.46 4.87
CA ALA A 33 -7.99 -14.90 5.14
C ALA A 33 -9.36 -15.44 4.72
N VAL A 34 -10.42 -14.66 4.92
CA VAL A 34 -11.79 -15.00 4.51
C VAL A 34 -12.01 -14.77 3.01
N LEU A 35 -11.54 -13.65 2.46
CA LEU A 35 -11.77 -13.28 1.06
C LEU A 35 -10.90 -14.09 0.09
N ASN A 36 -9.68 -14.50 0.47
CA ASN A 36 -8.78 -15.33 -0.33
C ASN A 36 -9.35 -16.73 -0.60
N GLN A 37 -10.22 -17.21 0.30
CA GLN A 37 -10.96 -18.47 0.12
C GLN A 37 -12.14 -18.33 -0.86
N ARG A 38 -12.75 -17.14 -0.93
CA ARG A 38 -14.05 -16.92 -1.61
C ARG A 38 -13.95 -16.18 -2.94
N PHE A 39 -12.90 -15.38 -3.14
CA PHE A 39 -12.74 -14.48 -4.27
C PHE A 39 -11.40 -14.66 -4.96
N ARG A 40 -11.32 -14.20 -6.21
CA ARG A 40 -10.12 -14.32 -7.03
C ARG A 40 -9.00 -13.40 -6.53
N LYS A 41 -7.80 -13.95 -6.37
CA LYS A 41 -6.61 -13.30 -5.79
C LYS A 41 -6.21 -12.02 -6.52
N ILE A 42 -6.29 -12.03 -7.85
CA ILE A 42 -5.94 -10.91 -8.71
C ILE A 42 -6.96 -9.77 -8.55
N SER A 43 -8.25 -10.10 -8.54
CA SER A 43 -9.30 -9.11 -8.27
C SER A 43 -9.18 -8.46 -6.89
N LEU A 44 -8.79 -9.23 -5.85
CA LEU A 44 -8.50 -8.69 -4.52
C LEU A 44 -7.32 -7.71 -4.52
N ALA A 45 -6.23 -8.07 -5.20
CA ALA A 45 -5.05 -7.22 -5.28
C ALA A 45 -5.37 -5.87 -5.95
N ILE A 46 -6.16 -5.86 -7.04
CA ILE A 46 -6.58 -4.64 -7.73
C ILE A 46 -7.45 -3.77 -6.82
N VAL A 47 -8.41 -4.36 -6.09
CA VAL A 47 -9.23 -3.62 -5.12
C VAL A 47 -8.37 -3.02 -4.02
N GLY A 48 -7.37 -3.77 -3.51
CA GLY A 48 -6.39 -3.25 -2.54
C GLY A 48 -5.63 -2.03 -3.05
N TYR A 49 -5.11 -2.09 -4.28
CA TYR A 49 -4.42 -0.95 -4.91
C TYR A 49 -5.32 0.28 -5.09
N ILE A 50 -6.59 0.08 -5.47
CA ILE A 50 -7.55 1.17 -5.62
C ILE A 50 -7.86 1.80 -4.25
N ILE A 51 -8.12 1.00 -3.22
CA ILE A 51 -8.38 1.50 -1.86
C ILE A 51 -7.18 2.29 -1.34
N LEU A 52 -5.96 1.76 -1.54
CA LEU A 52 -4.73 2.42 -1.11
C LEU A 52 -4.51 3.75 -1.85
N GLY A 53 -4.72 3.77 -3.17
CA GLY A 53 -4.61 4.97 -4.00
C GLY A 53 -5.65 6.05 -3.64
N LEU A 54 -6.91 5.66 -3.43
CA LEU A 54 -7.96 6.57 -2.98
C LEU A 54 -7.65 7.13 -1.58
N ALA A 55 -7.19 6.30 -0.66
CA ALA A 55 -6.77 6.75 0.66
C ALA A 55 -5.62 7.77 0.54
N LEU A 56 -4.60 7.49 -0.28
CA LEU A 56 -3.50 8.45 -0.51
C LEU A 56 -3.99 9.79 -1.09
N LEU A 57 -4.89 9.77 -2.08
CA LEU A 57 -5.47 10.98 -2.67
C LEU A 57 -6.26 11.81 -1.66
N VAL A 58 -7.09 11.14 -0.85
CA VAL A 58 -7.89 11.82 0.20
C VAL A 58 -6.97 12.37 1.30
N CYS A 59 -5.89 11.67 1.64
CA CYS A 59 -4.84 12.17 2.54
C CYS A 59 -4.15 13.42 1.96
N GLY A 60 -3.83 13.41 0.67
CA GLY A 60 -3.20 14.53 -0.03
C GLY A 60 -4.12 15.73 -0.23
N SER A 61 -5.44 15.56 -0.17
CA SER A 61 -6.37 16.70 -0.22
C SER A 61 -6.62 17.33 1.16
N LEU A 62 -6.05 16.77 2.22
CA LEU A 62 -6.44 17.10 3.59
C LEU A 62 -5.58 18.18 4.23
N ALA A 63 -6.24 19.17 4.84
CA ALA A 63 -5.58 20.23 5.59
C ALA A 63 -4.94 19.69 6.91
N PRO A 64 -3.82 20.28 7.37
CA PRO A 64 -3.07 19.90 8.58
C PRO A 64 -3.87 19.74 9.89
N HIS A 65 -5.10 20.27 9.94
CA HIS A 65 -5.95 20.32 11.13
C HIS A 65 -6.82 19.06 11.35
N LEU A 66 -6.91 18.15 10.38
CA LEU A 66 -7.83 17.00 10.42
C LEU A 66 -7.13 15.68 10.80
N PHE A 67 -6.48 15.64 11.98
CA PHE A 67 -5.80 14.44 12.49
C PHE A 67 -6.74 13.21 12.58
N ILE A 68 -8.02 13.41 12.92
CA ILE A 68 -9.01 12.33 13.03
C ILE A 68 -9.26 11.66 11.68
N VAL A 69 -9.31 12.45 10.60
CA VAL A 69 -9.53 11.91 9.26
C VAL A 69 -8.28 11.18 8.79
N TYR A 70 -7.09 11.72 9.05
CA TYR A 70 -5.82 11.03 8.79
C TYR A 70 -5.73 9.68 9.52
N ALA A 71 -6.15 9.63 10.79
CA ALA A 71 -6.22 8.42 11.60
C ALA A 71 -7.14 7.35 10.98
N VAL A 72 -8.35 7.74 10.55
CA VAL A 72 -9.29 6.82 9.87
C VAL A 72 -8.70 6.31 8.56
N LEU A 73 -8.08 7.20 7.77
CA LEU A 73 -7.44 6.81 6.52
C LEU A 73 -6.28 5.83 6.71
N THR A 74 -5.50 6.01 7.78
CA THR A 74 -4.39 5.11 8.11
C THR A 74 -4.88 3.70 8.37
N VAL A 75 -6.05 3.53 9.00
CA VAL A 75 -6.68 2.22 9.17
C VAL A 75 -7.04 1.61 7.81
N PHE A 76 -7.61 2.38 6.88
CA PHE A 76 -7.91 1.91 5.52
C PHE A 76 -6.65 1.52 4.74
N GLN A 77 -5.57 2.30 4.86
CA GLN A 77 -4.28 1.94 4.26
C GLN A 77 -3.75 0.63 4.86
N GLY A 78 -3.81 0.47 6.19
CA GLY A 78 -3.44 -0.75 6.88
C GLY A 78 -4.23 -1.97 6.41
N ILE A 79 -5.53 -1.82 6.12
CA ILE A 79 -6.36 -2.90 5.57
C ILE A 79 -5.96 -3.26 4.13
N ALA A 80 -5.56 -2.27 3.33
CA ALA A 80 -5.20 -2.46 1.92
C ALA A 80 -3.85 -3.18 1.73
N VAL A 81 -2.89 -2.99 2.64
CA VAL A 81 -1.56 -3.63 2.60
C VAL A 81 -1.64 -5.17 2.49
N PRO A 82 -2.27 -5.89 3.42
CA PRO A 82 -2.39 -7.34 3.35
C PRO A 82 -3.25 -7.78 2.16
N LEU A 83 -4.24 -6.98 1.74
CA LEU A 83 -5.03 -7.29 0.56
C LEU A 83 -4.17 -7.33 -0.72
N TYR A 84 -3.18 -6.45 -0.89
CA TYR A 84 -2.30 -6.50 -2.06
C TYR A 84 -1.14 -7.49 -1.86
N GLU A 85 -0.34 -7.38 -0.79
CA GLU A 85 0.85 -8.24 -0.59
C GLU A 85 0.45 -9.69 -0.38
N GLY A 86 -0.57 -9.91 0.44
CA GLY A 86 -1.05 -11.25 0.74
C GLY A 86 -1.64 -11.92 -0.48
N SER A 87 -2.37 -11.19 -1.33
CA SER A 87 -2.90 -11.74 -2.59
C SER A 87 -1.81 -12.07 -3.61
N ILE A 88 -0.80 -11.20 -3.77
CA ILE A 88 0.35 -11.47 -4.66
C ILE A 88 1.15 -12.68 -4.14
N THR A 89 1.43 -12.72 -2.83
CA THR A 89 2.12 -13.84 -2.17
C THR A 89 1.35 -15.15 -2.39
N ALA A 90 0.03 -15.15 -2.15
CA ALA A 90 -0.83 -16.31 -2.37
C ALA A 90 -0.92 -16.71 -3.85
N LEU A 91 -0.85 -15.76 -4.79
CA LEU A 91 -0.86 -16.04 -6.22
C LEU A 91 0.43 -16.76 -6.65
N ILE A 92 1.58 -16.22 -6.23
CA ILE A 92 2.90 -16.83 -6.47
C ILE A 92 2.93 -18.25 -5.89
N GLN A 93 2.40 -18.44 -4.67
CA GLN A 93 2.32 -19.75 -4.04
C GLN A 93 1.47 -20.78 -4.80
N THR A 94 0.45 -20.35 -5.54
CA THR A 94 -0.36 -21.27 -6.35
C THR A 94 0.13 -21.50 -7.76
N GLN A 95 0.91 -20.57 -8.32
CA GLN A 95 1.39 -20.64 -9.70
C GLN A 95 2.75 -21.35 -9.82
N PHE A 96 3.53 -21.41 -8.74
CA PHE A 96 4.87 -21.96 -8.76
C PHE A 96 5.04 -23.08 -7.73
N GLU A 97 5.83 -24.09 -8.10
CA GLU A 97 6.18 -25.18 -7.20
C GLU A 97 7.04 -24.69 -6.01
N SER A 98 6.85 -25.33 -4.85
CA SER A 98 7.50 -24.99 -3.58
C SER A 98 9.04 -24.90 -3.67
N GLN A 99 9.65 -25.69 -4.55
CA GLN A 99 11.10 -25.71 -4.77
C GLN A 99 11.68 -24.39 -5.33
N TYR A 100 10.90 -23.60 -6.07
CA TYR A 100 11.34 -22.32 -6.65
C TYR A 100 10.90 -21.10 -5.85
N LEU A 101 10.02 -21.31 -4.87
CA LEU A 101 9.35 -20.25 -4.13
C LEU A 101 10.35 -19.29 -3.46
N GLY A 102 11.34 -19.85 -2.74
CA GLY A 102 12.37 -19.04 -2.07
C GLY A 102 13.21 -18.19 -3.03
N ARG A 103 13.49 -18.70 -4.25
CA ARG A 103 14.24 -17.95 -5.27
C ARG A 103 13.39 -16.81 -5.86
N ILE A 104 12.11 -17.07 -6.11
CA ILE A 104 11.17 -16.08 -6.63
C ILE A 104 10.95 -14.96 -5.61
N PHE A 105 10.71 -15.29 -4.35
CA PHE A 105 10.57 -14.27 -3.29
C PHE A 105 11.86 -13.45 -3.11
N GLY A 106 13.04 -14.08 -3.18
CA GLY A 106 14.32 -13.37 -3.14
C GLY A 106 14.51 -12.40 -4.31
N LEU A 107 14.16 -12.82 -5.54
CA LEU A 107 14.20 -11.98 -6.74
C LEU A 107 13.22 -10.81 -6.65
N ILE A 108 11.96 -11.08 -6.30
CA ILE A 108 10.94 -10.04 -6.14
C ILE A 108 11.34 -9.05 -5.05
N GLY A 109 11.78 -9.54 -3.89
CA GLY A 109 12.24 -8.69 -2.80
C GLY A 109 13.39 -7.76 -3.23
N SER A 110 14.37 -8.31 -3.96
CA SER A 110 15.51 -7.52 -4.46
C SER A 110 15.09 -6.45 -5.47
N ILE A 111 14.19 -6.80 -6.40
CA ILE A 111 13.68 -5.88 -7.42
C ILE A 111 12.81 -4.78 -6.77
N CYS A 112 11.99 -5.12 -5.78
CA CYS A 112 11.13 -4.17 -5.07
C CYS A 112 11.91 -3.24 -4.12
N GLN A 113 13.10 -3.64 -3.64
CA GLN A 113 13.89 -2.82 -2.72
C GLN A 113 14.43 -1.54 -3.38
N ILE A 114 14.81 -1.61 -4.65
CA ILE A 114 15.37 -0.47 -5.41
C ILE A 114 14.39 0.71 -5.47
N PRO A 115 13.15 0.54 -5.99
CA PRO A 115 12.19 1.64 -6.03
C PRO A 115 11.76 2.11 -4.63
N ALA A 116 11.79 1.24 -3.61
CA ALA A 116 11.50 1.65 -2.23
C ALA A 116 12.57 2.61 -1.66
N ILE A 117 13.86 2.29 -1.86
CA ILE A 117 14.98 3.15 -1.43
C ILE A 117 14.93 4.49 -2.16
N ILE A 118 14.75 4.45 -3.48
CA ILE A 118 14.60 5.65 -4.32
C ILE A 118 13.41 6.48 -3.85
N GLY A 119 12.25 5.83 -3.65
CA GLY A 119 11.04 6.47 -3.16
C GLY A 119 11.26 7.19 -1.84
N LEU A 120 11.86 6.53 -0.85
CA LEU A 120 12.15 7.13 0.46
C LEU A 120 13.14 8.30 0.38
N LEU A 121 14.17 8.20 -0.45
CA LEU A 121 15.19 9.24 -0.61
C LEU A 121 14.60 10.53 -1.20
N PHE A 122 13.84 10.41 -2.29
CA PHE A 122 13.23 11.57 -2.95
C PHE A 122 12.00 12.11 -2.20
N THR A 123 11.27 11.25 -1.46
CA THR A 123 10.10 11.67 -0.69
C THR A 123 10.46 12.72 0.37
N ALA A 124 11.64 12.61 1.00
CA ALA A 124 12.09 13.57 2.01
C ALA A 124 12.35 14.96 1.39
N GLU A 125 13.10 15.03 0.29
CA GLU A 125 13.39 16.30 -0.38
C GLU A 125 12.13 16.93 -1.01
N LEU A 126 11.27 16.11 -1.62
CA LEU A 126 10.01 16.59 -2.19
C LEU A 126 9.06 17.11 -1.10
N ALA A 127 9.06 16.48 0.09
CA ALA A 127 8.23 16.92 1.21
C ALA A 127 8.71 18.26 1.79
N ASP A 128 10.02 18.50 1.79
CA ASP A 128 10.61 19.75 2.29
C ASP A 128 10.40 20.92 1.31
N GLN A 129 10.45 20.65 -0.01
CA GLN A 129 10.28 21.70 -1.04
C GLN A 129 8.81 21.99 -1.39
N PHE A 130 7.97 20.97 -1.54
CA PHE A 130 6.59 21.12 -2.05
C PHE A 130 5.53 20.94 -0.96
N GLY A 131 5.95 20.68 0.27
CA GLY A 131 5.07 20.32 1.37
C GLY A 131 4.57 18.88 1.28
N VAL A 132 4.34 18.28 2.45
CA VAL A 132 3.86 16.90 2.60
C VAL A 132 2.60 16.65 1.76
N GLN A 133 1.71 17.63 1.67
CA GLN A 133 0.43 17.50 0.97
C GLN A 133 0.58 17.12 -0.51
N ASN A 134 1.48 17.80 -1.25
CA ASN A 134 1.68 17.54 -2.68
C ASN A 134 2.32 16.17 -2.94
N VAL A 135 3.19 15.72 -2.05
CA VAL A 135 3.84 14.40 -2.17
C VAL A 135 2.83 13.27 -2.00
N TYR A 136 1.88 13.41 -1.07
CA TYR A 136 0.78 12.45 -0.91
C TYR A 136 -0.15 12.41 -2.11
N VAL A 137 -0.49 13.58 -2.70
CA VAL A 137 -1.29 13.64 -3.93
C VAL A 137 -0.56 12.97 -5.09
N ALA A 138 0.70 13.32 -5.32
CA ALA A 138 1.51 12.75 -6.40
C ALA A 138 1.66 11.23 -6.25
N GLY A 139 1.90 10.75 -5.02
CA GLY A 139 1.94 9.32 -4.70
C GLY A 139 0.61 8.62 -4.95
N GLY A 140 -0.50 9.22 -4.55
CA GLY A 140 -1.85 8.69 -4.80
C GLY A 140 -2.18 8.61 -6.29
N ILE A 141 -1.84 9.63 -7.09
CA ILE A 141 -2.00 9.62 -8.54
C ILE A 141 -1.15 8.51 -9.18
N ALA A 142 0.11 8.39 -8.79
CA ALA A 142 1.00 7.34 -9.29
C ALA A 142 0.45 5.95 -8.95
N LEU A 143 -0.09 5.77 -7.73
CA LEU A 143 -0.68 4.50 -7.32
C LEU A 143 -1.96 4.17 -8.08
N CYS A 144 -2.85 5.14 -8.27
CA CYS A 144 -4.04 4.98 -9.10
C CYS A 144 -3.68 4.66 -10.55
N PHE A 145 -2.64 5.31 -11.09
CA PHE A 145 -2.14 5.02 -12.43
C PHE A 145 -1.58 3.60 -12.53
N CYS A 146 -0.80 3.15 -11.55
CA CYS A 146 -0.35 1.76 -11.45
C CYS A 146 -1.52 0.79 -11.34
N ALA A 147 -2.54 1.10 -10.52
CA ALA A 147 -3.74 0.27 -10.38
C ALA A 147 -4.50 0.14 -11.70
N VAL A 148 -4.65 1.24 -12.44
CA VAL A 148 -5.29 1.26 -13.77
C VAL A 148 -4.47 0.51 -14.80
N LEU A 149 -3.14 0.66 -14.79
CA LEU A 149 -2.23 -0.12 -15.65
C LEU A 149 -2.37 -1.62 -15.39
N VAL A 150 -2.30 -2.04 -14.12
CA VAL A 150 -2.47 -3.45 -13.73
C VAL A 150 -3.85 -3.96 -14.14
N GLY A 151 -4.92 -3.16 -13.95
CA GLY A 151 -6.27 -3.51 -14.40
C GLY A 151 -6.43 -3.56 -15.92
N SER A 152 -5.64 -2.79 -16.68
CA SER A 152 -5.66 -2.74 -18.15
C SER A 152 -4.88 -3.90 -18.79
N ILE A 153 -3.98 -4.55 -18.04
CA ILE A 153 -3.26 -5.73 -18.51
C ILE A 153 -4.24 -6.91 -18.59
N LYS A 154 -4.82 -7.13 -19.78
CA LYS A 154 -5.69 -8.30 -20.07
C LYS A 154 -5.04 -9.64 -19.71
N ARG A 155 -3.71 -9.76 -19.74
CA ARG A 155 -2.96 -10.97 -19.33
C ARG A 155 -3.13 -11.33 -17.85
N VAL A 156 -3.25 -10.33 -16.97
CA VAL A 156 -3.50 -10.53 -15.53
C VAL A 156 -4.94 -11.05 -15.33
N ARG A 157 -5.88 -10.60 -16.16
CA ARG A 157 -7.26 -11.09 -16.18
C ARG A 157 -7.41 -12.46 -16.86
N GLN A 158 -6.53 -12.80 -17.80
CA GLN A 158 -6.48 -14.10 -18.49
C GLN A 158 -5.85 -15.21 -17.63
N LEU A 159 -4.93 -14.90 -16.71
CA LEU A 159 -4.41 -15.85 -15.72
C LEU A 159 -5.48 -16.39 -14.76
N GLU A 160 -6.67 -15.76 -14.72
CA GLU A 160 -7.84 -16.26 -14.00
C GLU A 160 -8.80 -17.09 -14.90
N GLY A 161 -8.47 -17.29 -16.19
CA GLY A 161 -9.35 -17.90 -17.19
C GLY A 161 -8.97 -19.33 -17.61
N GLU A 162 -7.88 -19.88 -17.08
CA GLU A 162 -7.47 -21.28 -17.25
C GLU A 162 -7.69 -22.07 -15.95
#